data_AF-A0A846BY27-F1
#
_entry.id   AF-A0A846BY27-F1
#
_cell.length_a   1.000
_cell.length_b   1.000
_cell.length_c   1.000
_cell.angle_alpha   90.00
_cell.angle_beta   90.00
_cell.angle_gamma   90.00
#
_symmetry.space_group_name_H-M   'P 1'
#
loop_
_entity.id
_entity.type
_entity.pdbx_description
1 polymer ?
#
loop_
_entity_poly.entity_id
_entity_poly.type
_entity_poly.pdbx_seq_one_letter_code
_entity_poly.pdbx_strand_id
1 'polypeptide(L)'
;EYHNVRKDIAKQWLEEGEIIPLLDGLDELAAGRQESCVKKLNEFLQPGNWLSPLVVCSRIEEYQLYSTQLALNTSVELQPFTDEQIQDYLKSTKNEQLWGSIKDDLELKKLAQKPLLLNIIVLSSQELSMAKWQEFKSSEERLDYLLSAYVKQMLER
;
A
#
# COMPACT_ATOMS: atom_id res chain seq x y z
N GLU A 1 -3.31 3.26 25.19
CA GLU A 1 -4.69 3.12 25.67
C GLU A 1 -5.06 1.64 25.65
N TYR A 2 -5.57 1.09 26.76
CA TYR A 2 -5.88 -0.33 26.88
C TYR A 2 -7.36 -0.56 26.57
N HIS A 3 -7.67 -1.13 25.41
CA HIS A 3 -9.04 -1.52 25.04
C HIS A 3 -9.46 -2.74 25.85
N ASN A 4 -10.16 -2.53 26.96
CA ASN A 4 -10.57 -3.61 27.85
C ASN A 4 -11.92 -4.21 27.41
N VAL A 5 -11.93 -4.90 26.26
CA VAL A 5 -13.05 -5.78 25.91
C VAL A 5 -12.98 -6.98 26.85
N ARG A 6 -14.07 -7.26 27.58
CA ARG A 6 -14.09 -8.42 28.47
C ARG A 6 -13.93 -9.70 27.63
N LYS A 7 -13.15 -10.65 28.16
CA LYS A 7 -12.82 -11.90 27.46
C LYS A 7 -14.03 -12.72 27.05
N ASP A 8 -15.10 -12.69 27.84
CA ASP A 8 -16.34 -13.39 27.53
C ASP A 8 -17.07 -12.77 26.33
N ILE A 9 -17.11 -11.43 26.25
CA ILE A 9 -17.66 -10.71 25.11
C ILE A 9 -16.83 -10.98 23.84
N ALA A 10 -15.50 -10.90 23.95
CA ALA A 10 -14.62 -11.18 22.82
C ALA A 10 -14.77 -12.63 22.31
N LYS A 11 -14.91 -13.60 23.22
CA LYS A 11 -15.19 -14.99 22.84
C LYS A 11 -16.53 -15.13 22.13
N GLN A 12 -17.57 -14.50 22.67
CA GLN A 12 -18.89 -14.51 22.06
C GLN A 12 -18.82 -13.97 20.63
N TRP A 13 -18.19 -12.82 20.39
CA TRP A 13 -18.03 -12.25 19.05
C TRP A 13 -17.23 -13.14 18.09
N LEU A 14 -16.23 -13.88 18.59
CA LEU A 14 -15.50 -14.85 17.79
C LEU A 14 -16.37 -16.07 17.43
N GLU A 15 -17.15 -16.59 18.38
CA GLU A 15 -18.03 -17.74 18.20
C GLU A 15 -19.23 -17.43 17.30
N GLU A 16 -19.80 -16.23 17.42
CA GLU A 16 -20.91 -15.72 16.61
C GLU A 16 -20.45 -15.18 15.24
N GLY A 17 -19.14 -15.06 15.06
CA GLY A 17 -18.51 -14.63 13.81
C GLY A 17 -18.66 -13.14 13.49
N GLU A 18 -18.84 -12.31 14.51
CA GLU A 18 -19.02 -10.86 14.41
C GLU A 18 -17.70 -10.08 14.19
N ILE A 19 -16.57 -10.78 14.17
CA ILE A 19 -15.24 -10.20 13.95
C ILE A 19 -14.73 -10.57 12.56
N ILE A 20 -14.29 -9.55 11.81
CA ILE A 20 -13.57 -9.70 10.54
C ILE A 20 -12.12 -9.23 10.75
N PRO A 21 -11.15 -10.16 10.86
CA PRO A 21 -9.75 -9.80 10.99
C PRO A 21 -9.21 -9.23 9.67
N LEU A 22 -8.49 -8.11 9.79
CA LEU A 22 -7.69 -7.54 8.71
C LEU A 22 -6.22 -7.76 9.07
N LEU A 23 -5.58 -8.68 8.37
CA LEU A 23 -4.16 -8.98 8.54
C LEU A 23 -3.37 -8.21 7.49
N ASP A 24 -2.85 -7.06 7.90
CA ASP A 24 -2.09 -6.17 7.02
C ASP A 24 -0.59 -6.54 7.00
N GLY A 25 0.03 -6.54 5.82
CA GLY A 25 1.47 -6.73 5.66
C GLY A 25 2.01 -8.14 5.90
N LEU A 26 1.49 -9.17 5.22
CA LEU A 26 2.08 -10.52 5.28
C LEU A 26 3.57 -10.53 4.86
N ASP A 27 3.94 -9.71 3.88
CA ASP A 27 5.30 -9.54 3.38
C ASP A 27 6.25 -8.85 4.38
N GLU A 28 5.73 -8.21 5.43
CA GLU A 28 6.55 -7.58 6.49
C GLU A 28 7.17 -8.61 7.43
N LEU A 29 6.72 -9.87 7.38
CA LEU A 29 7.38 -10.98 8.06
C LEU A 29 8.74 -11.25 7.42
N ALA A 30 9.71 -11.64 8.24
CA ALA A 30 11.00 -12.12 7.73
C ALA A 30 10.76 -13.25 6.71
N ALA A 31 11.47 -13.23 5.57
CA ALA A 31 11.25 -14.13 4.44
C ALA A 31 11.09 -15.61 4.83
N GLY A 32 11.93 -16.11 5.75
CA GLY A 32 11.85 -17.49 6.24
C GLY A 32 10.60 -17.85 7.07
N ARG A 33 9.75 -16.88 7.41
CA ARG A 33 8.51 -17.05 8.18
C ARG A 33 7.25 -16.85 7.36
N GLN A 34 7.33 -16.16 6.22
CA GLN A 34 6.17 -15.81 5.40
C GLN A 34 5.40 -17.06 4.94
N GLU A 35 6.08 -18.03 4.31
CA GLU A 35 5.42 -19.26 3.84
C GLU A 35 4.89 -20.13 5.00
N SER A 36 5.61 -20.18 6.12
CA SER A 36 5.12 -20.87 7.32
C SER A 36 3.87 -20.19 7.89
N CYS A 37 3.78 -18.87 7.81
CA CYS A 37 2.59 -18.12 8.20
C CYS A 37 1.40 -18.47 7.30
N VAL A 38 1.60 -18.52 5.98
CA VAL A 38 0.57 -18.94 5.02
C VAL A 38 0.04 -20.34 5.33
N LYS A 39 0.94 -21.30 5.60
CA LYS A 39 0.53 -22.66 5.98
C LYS A 39 -0.32 -22.68 7.25
N LYS A 40 0.05 -21.90 8.27
CA LYS A 40 -0.71 -21.78 9.52
C LYS A 40 -2.05 -21.08 9.34
N LEU A 41 -2.11 -20.06 8.48
CA LEU A 41 -3.38 -19.41 8.12
C LEU A 41 -4.31 -20.40 7.41
N ASN A 42 -3.81 -21.23 6.50
CA ASN A 42 -4.62 -22.25 5.83
C ASN A 42 -5.13 -23.33 6.79
N GLU A 43 -4.34 -23.72 7.80
CA GLU A 43 -4.80 -24.60 8.89
C GLU A 43 -5.90 -23.93 9.72
N PHE A 44 -5.74 -22.64 10.03
CA PHE A 44 -6.72 -21.85 10.77
C PHE A 44 -8.04 -21.65 10.00
N LEU A 45 -7.97 -21.52 8.68
CA LEU A 45 -9.14 -21.35 7.80
C LEU A 45 -9.86 -22.67 7.49
N GLN A 46 -9.41 -23.81 8.00
CA GLN A 46 -10.11 -25.09 7.79
C GLN A 46 -11.53 -25.06 8.38
N PRO A 47 -12.50 -25.74 7.76
CA PRO A 47 -13.85 -25.87 8.29
C PRO A 47 -13.83 -26.39 9.73
N GLY A 48 -14.43 -25.63 10.65
CA GLY A 48 -14.49 -25.94 12.08
C GLY A 48 -13.50 -25.19 12.96
N ASN A 49 -12.47 -24.55 12.38
CA ASN A 49 -11.51 -23.72 13.13
C ASN A 49 -11.86 -22.22 13.08
N TRP A 50 -12.37 -21.75 11.95
CA TRP A 50 -12.76 -20.36 11.74
C TRP A 50 -13.97 -20.27 10.81
N LEU A 51 -14.94 -19.43 11.15
CA LEU A 51 -16.21 -19.32 10.41
C LEU A 51 -16.43 -17.95 9.76
N SER A 52 -15.69 -16.93 10.18
CA SER A 52 -15.86 -15.56 9.69
C SER A 52 -15.02 -15.25 8.45
N PRO A 53 -15.40 -14.22 7.67
CA PRO A 53 -14.51 -13.63 6.68
C PRO A 53 -13.20 -13.14 7.31
N LEU A 54 -12.12 -13.17 6.52
CA LEU A 54 -10.81 -12.66 6.89
C LEU A 54 -10.14 -12.06 5.65
N VAL A 55 -9.41 -10.97 5.83
CA VAL A 55 -8.65 -10.31 4.78
C VAL A 55 -7.17 -10.40 5.12
N VAL A 56 -6.36 -10.75 4.12
CA VAL A 56 -4.90 -10.70 4.19
C VAL A 56 -4.40 -9.77 3.10
N CYS A 57 -3.54 -8.83 3.46
CA CYS A 57 -2.82 -7.97 2.51
C CYS A 57 -1.37 -8.42 2.40
N SER A 58 -0.83 -8.37 1.18
CA SER A 58 0.57 -8.66 0.89
C SER A 58 0.98 -7.93 -0.38
N ARG A 59 2.26 -7.64 -0.53
CA ARG A 59 2.86 -7.40 -1.86
C ARG A 59 2.74 -8.64 -2.73
N ILE A 60 2.43 -8.43 -4.02
CA ILE A 60 2.21 -9.50 -4.98
C ILE A 60 3.52 -10.21 -5.33
N GLU A 61 4.62 -9.47 -5.40
CA GLU A 61 5.93 -10.00 -5.76
C GLU A 61 6.42 -11.04 -4.75
N GLU A 62 6.25 -10.75 -3.45
CA GLU A 62 6.59 -11.67 -2.36
C GLU A 62 5.63 -12.87 -2.32
N TYR A 63 4.33 -12.62 -2.47
CA TYR A 63 3.31 -13.66 -2.43
C TYR A 63 3.50 -14.72 -3.53
N GLN A 64 3.92 -14.30 -4.72
CA GLN A 64 4.18 -15.20 -5.85
C GLN A 64 5.39 -16.12 -5.66
N LEU A 65 6.28 -15.83 -4.69
CA LEU A 65 7.43 -16.69 -4.38
C LEU A 65 7.04 -17.92 -3.56
N TYR A 66 5.88 -17.90 -2.90
CA TYR A 66 5.46 -18.97 -2.01
C TYR A 66 5.01 -20.20 -2.79
N SER A 67 5.40 -21.39 -2.33
CA SER A 67 4.90 -22.65 -2.90
C SER A 67 3.42 -22.91 -2.55
N THR A 68 2.94 -22.29 -1.47
CA THR A 68 1.60 -22.48 -0.91
C THR A 68 0.78 -21.20 -1.11
N GLN A 69 -0.42 -21.35 -1.66
CA GLN A 69 -1.39 -20.24 -1.79
C GLN A 69 -2.30 -20.17 -0.56
N LEU A 70 -2.75 -18.97 -0.20
CA LEU A 70 -3.78 -18.77 0.82
C LEU A 70 -5.10 -19.39 0.39
N ALA A 71 -5.72 -20.16 1.28
CA ALA A 71 -7.02 -20.81 1.08
C ALA A 71 -8.17 -19.84 1.32
N LEU A 72 -8.16 -18.71 0.61
CA LEU A 72 -9.19 -17.67 0.66
C LEU A 72 -10.12 -17.78 -0.55
N ASN A 73 -11.33 -17.24 -0.42
CA ASN A 73 -12.36 -17.33 -1.45
C ASN A 73 -12.10 -16.42 -2.66
N THR A 74 -11.32 -15.35 -2.48
CA THR A 74 -11.06 -14.35 -3.51
C THR A 74 -9.73 -13.64 -3.28
N SER A 75 -9.20 -13.04 -4.33
CA SER A 75 -8.03 -12.16 -4.31
C SER A 75 -8.33 -10.90 -5.10
N VAL A 76 -7.89 -9.75 -4.59
CA VAL A 76 -7.97 -8.47 -5.28
C VAL A 76 -6.56 -7.91 -5.40
N GLU A 77 -6.16 -7.56 -6.61
CA GLU A 77 -4.87 -6.92 -6.88
C GLU A 77 -5.08 -5.43 -7.10
N LEU A 78 -4.36 -4.60 -6.34
CA LEU A 78 -4.39 -3.15 -6.52
C LEU A 78 -3.58 -2.77 -7.76
N GLN A 79 -4.26 -2.19 -8.75
CA GLN A 79 -3.63 -1.76 -9.99
C GLN A 79 -3.06 -0.33 -9.87
N PRO A 80 -2.01 -0.01 -10.63
CA PRO A 80 -1.52 1.36 -10.74
C PRO A 80 -2.62 2.30 -11.26
N PHE A 81 -2.58 3.58 -10.85
CA PHE A 81 -3.54 4.57 -11.30
C PHE A 81 -3.47 4.82 -12.81
N THR A 82 -4.64 4.98 -13.42
CA THR A 82 -4.76 5.45 -14.81
C THR A 82 -4.49 6.95 -14.89
N ASP A 83 -4.27 7.45 -16.11
CA ASP A 83 -4.08 8.88 -16.36
C ASP A 83 -5.29 9.70 -15.89
N GLU A 84 -6.51 9.18 -16.06
CA GLU A 84 -7.75 9.81 -15.59
C GLU A 84 -7.79 9.88 -14.06
N GLN A 85 -7.43 8.80 -13.36
CA GLN A 85 -7.40 8.78 -11.90
C GLN A 85 -6.35 9.75 -11.33
N ILE A 86 -5.20 9.88 -12.01
CA ILE A 86 -4.18 10.87 -11.66
C ILE A 86 -4.75 12.29 -11.83
N GLN A 87 -5.37 12.60 -12.97
CA GLN A 87 -5.96 13.92 -13.23
C GLN A 87 -7.07 14.26 -12.22
N ASP A 88 -7.95 13.31 -11.92
CA ASP A 88 -9.03 13.48 -10.94
C ASP A 88 -8.47 13.75 -9.54
N TYR A 89 -7.42 13.04 -9.15
CA TYR A 89 -6.72 13.27 -7.88
C TYR A 89 -6.08 14.67 -7.83
N LEU A 90 -5.36 15.07 -8.88
CA LEU A 90 -4.77 16.41 -8.98
C LEU A 90 -5.85 17.51 -8.90
N LYS A 91 -6.99 17.32 -9.55
CA LYS A 91 -8.14 18.23 -9.45
C LYS A 91 -8.69 18.31 -8.03
N SER A 92 -8.90 17.18 -7.38
CA SER A 92 -9.41 17.14 -5.99
C SER A 92 -8.49 17.84 -4.99
N THR A 93 -7.18 17.87 -5.27
CA THR A 93 -6.16 18.53 -4.44
C THR A 93 -5.83 19.95 -4.89
N LYS A 94 -6.46 20.47 -5.96
CA LYS A 94 -6.18 21.79 -6.57
C LYS A 94 -4.75 21.93 -7.12
N ASN A 95 -4.26 20.88 -7.76
CA ASN A 95 -2.92 20.80 -8.35
C ASN A 95 -2.96 20.41 -9.84
N GLU A 96 -3.99 20.83 -10.59
CA GLU A 96 -4.12 20.49 -12.02
C GLU A 96 -2.92 20.94 -12.86
N GLN A 97 -2.22 22.00 -12.44
CA GLN A 97 -1.00 22.49 -13.10
C GLN A 97 0.12 21.45 -13.18
N LEU A 98 0.15 20.46 -12.28
CA LEU A 98 1.17 19.41 -12.26
C LEU A 98 1.00 18.40 -13.39
N TRP A 99 -0.20 18.32 -14.00
CA TRP A 99 -0.49 17.32 -15.01
C TRP A 99 0.44 17.42 -16.23
N GLY A 100 0.77 18.63 -16.68
CA GLY A 100 1.71 18.82 -17.79
C GLY A 100 3.08 18.21 -17.49
N SER A 101 3.64 18.50 -16.32
CA SER A 101 4.95 17.95 -15.91
C SER A 101 4.91 16.43 -15.76
N ILE A 102 3.83 15.89 -15.18
CA ILE A 102 3.65 14.44 -15.01
C ILE A 102 3.49 13.74 -16.36
N LYS A 103 2.74 14.32 -17.29
CA LYS A 103 2.49 13.73 -18.61
C LYS A 103 3.73 13.72 -19.49
N ASP A 104 4.53 14.79 -19.42
CA ASP A 104 5.68 14.99 -20.31
C ASP A 104 6.96 14.27 -19.83
N ASP A 105 7.02 13.84 -18.57
CA ASP A 105 8.13 13.05 -18.03
C ASP A 105 7.70 11.62 -17.68
N LEU A 106 8.25 10.65 -18.42
CA LEU A 106 7.88 9.22 -18.27
C LEU A 106 8.17 8.67 -16.87
N GLU A 107 9.26 9.09 -16.23
CA GLU A 107 9.61 8.59 -14.89
C GLU A 107 8.69 9.20 -13.83
N LEU A 108 8.40 10.51 -13.93
CA LEU A 108 7.45 11.17 -13.04
C LEU A 108 6.04 10.58 -13.21
N LYS A 109 5.65 10.24 -14.45
CA LYS A 109 4.40 9.52 -14.73
C LYS A 109 4.35 8.17 -14.02
N LYS A 110 5.38 7.33 -14.16
CA LYS A 110 5.44 6.02 -13.48
C LYS A 110 5.32 6.14 -11.97
N LEU A 111 5.91 7.16 -11.37
CA LEU A 111 5.77 7.43 -9.94
C LEU A 111 4.34 7.88 -9.60
N ALA A 112 3.75 8.78 -10.39
CA ALA A 112 2.38 9.24 -10.22
C ALA A 112 1.32 8.14 -10.34
N GLN A 113 1.63 7.02 -11.01
CA GLN A 113 0.75 5.85 -11.03
C GLN A 113 0.67 5.11 -9.68
N LYS A 114 1.61 5.35 -8.76
CA LYS A 114 1.58 4.79 -7.40
C LYS A 114 0.88 5.79 -6.47
N PRO A 115 -0.26 5.44 -5.83
CA PRO A 115 -1.06 6.40 -5.05
C PRO A 115 -0.28 7.17 -3.99
N LEU A 116 0.60 6.49 -3.24
CA LEU A 116 1.46 7.12 -2.24
C LEU A 116 2.41 8.16 -2.86
N LEU A 117 3.03 7.83 -3.99
CA LEU A 117 3.99 8.72 -4.63
C LEU A 117 3.30 9.90 -5.31
N LEU A 118 2.09 9.72 -5.86
CA LEU A 118 1.28 10.83 -6.36
C LEU A 118 0.95 11.84 -5.25
N ASN A 119 0.56 11.36 -4.07
CA ASN A 119 0.34 12.21 -2.91
C ASN A 119 1.63 12.95 -2.50
N ILE A 120 2.77 12.26 -2.52
CA ILE A 120 4.08 12.86 -2.24
C ILE A 120 4.42 13.95 -3.27
N ILE A 121 4.22 13.73 -4.57
CA ILE A 121 4.42 14.73 -5.63
C ILE A 121 3.58 15.98 -5.35
N VAL A 122 2.30 15.79 -5.02
CA VAL A 122 1.40 16.91 -4.68
C VAL A 122 1.92 17.69 -3.47
N LEU A 123 2.26 16.99 -2.39
CA LEU A 123 2.70 17.61 -1.14
C LEU A 123 4.05 18.33 -1.27
N SER A 124 4.95 17.84 -2.11
CA SER A 124 6.30 18.40 -2.32
C SER A 124 6.41 19.31 -3.54
N SER A 125 5.30 19.61 -4.23
CA SER A 125 5.29 20.33 -5.50
C SER A 125 5.96 21.71 -5.46
N GLN A 126 5.98 22.39 -4.31
CA GLN A 126 6.64 23.70 -4.15
C GLN A 126 8.16 23.59 -4.05
N GLU A 127 8.68 22.45 -3.56
CA GLU A 127 10.10 22.19 -3.36
C GLU A 127 10.75 21.49 -4.57
N LEU A 128 9.92 20.93 -5.46
CA LEU A 128 10.38 20.24 -6.66
C LEU A 128 10.76 21.22 -7.77
N SER A 129 12.01 21.12 -8.23
CA SER A 129 12.49 21.80 -9.43
C SER A 129 12.57 20.83 -10.59
N MET A 130 11.79 21.07 -11.64
CA MET A 130 11.85 20.26 -12.86
C MET A 130 13.20 20.37 -13.58
N ALA A 131 13.90 21.50 -13.45
CA ALA A 131 15.25 21.63 -14.01
C ALA A 131 16.21 20.65 -13.32
N LYS A 132 16.19 20.59 -11.98
CA LYS A 132 16.99 19.65 -11.19
C LYS A 132 16.56 18.21 -11.39
N TRP A 133 15.26 17.96 -11.53
CA TRP A 133 14.70 16.64 -11.85
C TRP A 133 15.33 16.03 -13.12
N GLN A 134 15.51 16.85 -14.17
CA GLN A 134 16.07 16.39 -15.44
C GLN A 134 17.59 16.13 -15.39
N GLU A 135 18.31 16.63 -14.38
CA GLU A 135 19.73 16.36 -14.21
C GLU A 135 19.99 14.90 -13.78
N PHE A 136 19.03 14.29 -13.09
CA PHE A 136 19.12 12.91 -12.62
C PHE A 136 18.89 11.91 -13.74
N LYS A 137 19.80 10.93 -13.83
CA LYS A 137 19.85 9.95 -14.93
C LYS A 137 19.18 8.63 -14.56
N SER A 138 19.08 8.33 -13.27
CA SER A 138 18.47 7.10 -12.79
C SER A 138 17.13 7.35 -12.10
N SER A 139 16.27 6.34 -12.11
CA SER A 139 14.99 6.37 -11.38
C SER A 139 15.19 6.44 -9.86
N GLU A 140 16.28 5.87 -9.35
CA GLU A 140 16.63 5.89 -7.92
C GLU A 140 16.97 7.31 -7.46
N GLU A 141 17.86 8.01 -8.18
CA GLU A 141 18.19 9.41 -7.88
C GLU A 141 16.96 10.33 -7.92
N ARG A 142 16.08 10.12 -8.90
CA ARG A 142 14.82 10.87 -9.02
C ARG A 142 13.87 10.61 -7.86
N LEU A 143 13.74 9.34 -7.43
CA LEU A 143 12.94 8.95 -6.28
C LEU A 143 13.52 9.54 -4.98
N ASP A 144 14.82 9.45 -4.77
CA ASP A 144 15.50 10.00 -3.61
C ASP A 144 15.34 11.53 -3.53
N TYR A 145 15.43 12.23 -4.67
CA TYR A 145 15.17 13.65 -4.72
C TYR A 145 13.73 14.00 -4.34
N LEU A 146 12.75 13.25 -4.86
CA LEU A 146 11.33 13.41 -4.51
C LEU A 146 11.08 13.18 -3.01
N LEU A 147 11.61 12.10 -2.46
CA LEU A 147 11.49 11.76 -1.04
C LEU A 147 12.18 12.81 -0.15
N SER A 148 13.35 13.31 -0.56
CA SER A 148 14.06 14.37 0.16
C SER A 148 13.25 15.67 0.20
N ALA A 149 12.65 16.07 -0.92
CA ALA A 149 11.76 17.24 -0.99
C ALA A 149 10.54 17.07 -0.07
N TYR A 150 9.95 15.87 -0.07
CA TYR A 150 8.84 15.53 0.81
C TYR A 150 9.20 15.57 2.29
N VAL A 151 10.31 14.95 2.69
CA VAL A 151 10.78 14.95 4.08
C VAL A 151 11.03 16.39 4.56
N LYS A 152 11.70 17.21 3.74
CA LYS A 152 11.91 18.62 4.05
C LYS A 152 10.58 19.35 4.28
N GLN A 153 9.62 19.19 3.37
CA GLN A 153 8.30 19.81 3.48
C GLN A 153 7.51 19.35 4.73
N MET A 154 7.65 18.08 5.14
CA MET A 154 6.98 17.55 6.34
C MET A 154 7.63 18.01 7.64
N LEU A 155 8.93 18.29 7.64
CA LEU A 155 9.66 18.79 8.81
C LEU A 155 9.46 20.30 9.04
N GLU A 156 9.11 21.06 8.01
CA GLU A 156 8.83 22.50 8.09
C GLU A 156 7.36 22.82 8.47
N ARG A 157 6.50 21.78 8.59
CA ARG A 157 5.12 21.89 9.06
C ARG A 157 5.02 21.75 10.57
#